data_AF-A0AAD7F3H0-F1
#
_entry.id   AF-A0AAD7F3H0-F1
#
_cell.length_a   1.000
_cell.length_b   1.000
_cell.length_c   1.000
_cell.angle_alpha   90.00
_cell.angle_beta   90.00
_cell.angle_gamma   90.00
#
_symmetry.space_group_name_H-M   'P 1'
#
loop_
_entity.id
_entity.type
_entity.pdbx_description
1 polymer ?
#
loop_
_entity_poly.entity_id
_entity_poly.type
_entity_poly.pdbx_seq_one_letter_code
_entity_poly.pdbx_strand_id
1 'polypeptide(L)'
;MSSARRSGLQKEVLNLYRRALRIPRTKPTQTRAKWDLLIRYSFRNNAASVSPRDVSAIEHLLRVGGRQIALYEDASVRDCQVSAEMRVWEQTQTQRQNRTLA
;
A
#
# COMPACT_ATOMS: atom_id res chain seq x y z
N MET A 1 21.60 -3.90 11.83
CA MET A 1 21.02 -4.15 10.49
C MET A 1 21.76 -3.27 9.50
N SER A 2 22.43 -3.85 8.51
CA SER A 2 23.10 -3.07 7.46
C SER A 2 22.06 -2.24 6.70
N SER A 3 22.21 -0.92 6.74
CA SER A 3 21.39 -0.02 5.93
C SER A 3 21.80 -0.22 4.48
N ALA A 4 21.13 -1.12 3.77
CA ALA A 4 21.31 -1.25 2.34
C ALA A 4 21.06 0.13 1.71
N ARG A 5 22.05 0.66 0.99
CA ARG A 5 21.95 1.97 0.35
C ARG A 5 20.84 1.93 -0.69
N ARG A 6 19.71 2.55 -0.38
CA ARG A 6 18.55 2.65 -1.29
C ARG A 6 18.76 3.78 -2.29
N SER A 7 18.38 3.54 -3.55
CA SER A 7 18.33 4.59 -4.58
C SER A 7 17.34 5.69 -4.19
N GLY A 8 17.44 6.87 -4.84
CA GLY A 8 16.48 7.97 -4.64
C GLY A 8 15.04 7.51 -4.86
N LEU A 9 14.79 6.86 -6.01
CA LEU A 9 13.49 6.30 -6.36
C LEU A 9 12.96 5.30 -5.33
N GLN A 10 13.81 4.39 -4.85
CA GLN A 10 13.41 3.44 -3.80
C GLN A 10 13.03 4.15 -2.49
N LYS A 11 13.71 5.24 -2.14
CA LYS A 11 13.34 6.06 -0.96
C LYS A 11 11.99 6.73 -1.18
N GLU A 12 11.72 7.24 -2.37
CA GLU A 12 10.43 7.85 -2.72
C GLU A 12 9.27 6.85 -2.62
N VAL A 13 9.43 5.64 -3.18
CA VAL A 13 8.44 4.55 -3.05
C VAL A 13 8.16 4.23 -1.58
N LEU A 14 9.21 4.10 -0.77
CA LEU A 14 9.04 3.80 0.66
C LEU A 14 8.45 4.97 1.44
N ASN A 15 8.77 6.21 1.08
CA ASN A 15 8.18 7.39 1.69
C ASN A 15 6.68 7.45 1.39
N LEU A 16 6.30 7.20 0.13
CA LEU A 16 4.90 7.13 -0.30
C LEU A 16 4.15 6.02 0.45
N TYR A 17 4.75 4.83 0.57
CA TYR A 17 4.15 3.73 1.32
C TYR A 17 3.97 4.06 2.81
N ARG A 18 5.00 4.61 3.46
CA ARG A 18 4.92 5.01 4.88
C ARG A 18 3.89 6.11 5.12
N ARG A 19 3.73 7.04 4.18
CA ARG A 19 2.67 8.06 4.20
C ARG A 19 1.30 7.39 4.11
N ALA A 20 1.11 6.47 3.15
CA ALA A 20 -0.13 5.74 2.98
C ALA A 20 -0.54 4.99 4.26
N LEU A 21 0.38 4.25 4.89
CA LEU A 21 0.11 3.48 6.12
C LEU A 21 -0.37 4.32 7.31
N ARG A 22 -0.25 5.66 7.26
CA ARG A 22 -0.78 6.55 8.31
C ARG A 22 -2.24 6.91 8.08
N ILE A 23 -2.74 6.81 6.85
CA ILE A 23 -4.12 7.15 6.48
C ILE A 23 -5.14 6.43 7.38
N PRO A 24 -5.09 5.09 7.60
CA PRO A 24 -6.10 4.42 8.42
C PRO A 24 -6.27 5.04 9.82
N ARG A 25 -5.20 5.62 10.39
CA ARG A 25 -5.24 6.22 11.74
C ARG A 25 -6.08 7.50 11.80
N THR A 26 -6.26 8.19 10.66
CA THR A 26 -7.07 9.41 10.56
C THR A 26 -8.54 9.13 10.23
N LYS A 27 -8.89 7.86 9.95
CA LYS A 27 -10.24 7.46 9.53
C LYS A 27 -11.07 6.88 10.70
N PRO A 28 -12.41 6.86 10.59
CA PRO A 28 -13.28 6.22 11.58
C PRO A 28 -12.89 4.77 11.83
N THR A 29 -13.00 4.31 13.08
CA THR A 29 -12.57 2.95 13.50
C THR A 29 -13.17 1.84 12.64
N GLN A 30 -14.42 2.00 12.20
CA GLN A 30 -15.18 1.03 11.41
C GLN A 30 -14.60 0.81 10.01
N THR A 31 -13.91 1.81 9.44
CA THR A 31 -13.39 1.74 8.06
C THR A 31 -11.88 1.52 8.00
N ARG A 32 -11.17 1.58 9.14
CA ARG A 32 -9.69 1.46 9.17
C ARG A 32 -9.17 0.18 8.56
N ALA A 33 -9.83 -0.96 8.82
CA ALA A 33 -9.43 -2.25 8.26
C ALA A 33 -9.51 -2.25 6.73
N LYS A 34 -10.57 -1.63 6.16
CA LYS A 34 -10.73 -1.48 4.72
C LYS A 34 -9.59 -0.66 4.10
N TRP A 35 -9.22 0.44 4.77
CA TRP A 35 -8.10 1.28 4.34
C TRP A 35 -6.75 0.56 4.40
N ASP A 36 -6.47 -0.16 5.49
CA ASP A 36 -5.23 -0.93 5.63
C ASP A 36 -5.13 -2.01 4.53
N LEU A 37 -6.22 -2.75 4.29
CA LEU A 37 -6.31 -3.74 3.22
C LEU A 37 -6.07 -3.11 1.84
N LEU A 38 -6.81 -2.05 1.50
CA LEU A 38 -6.69 -1.36 0.21
C LEU A 38 -5.24 -0.94 -0.07
N ILE A 39 -4.59 -0.33 0.93
CA ILE A 39 -3.22 0.17 0.80
C ILE A 39 -2.24 -0.99 0.64
N ARG A 40 -2.30 -2.00 1.52
CA ARG A 40 -1.38 -3.16 1.45
C ARG A 40 -1.54 -3.91 0.14
N TYR A 41 -2.78 -4.19 -0.26
CA TYR A 41 -3.08 -4.85 -1.51
C TYR A 41 -2.52 -4.07 -2.69
N SER A 42 -2.82 -2.77 -2.80
CA SER A 42 -2.41 -1.95 -3.95
C SER A 42 -0.90 -1.89 -4.11
N PHE A 43 -0.15 -1.66 -3.02
CA PHE A 43 1.32 -1.62 -3.07
C PHE A 43 1.91 -2.99 -3.41
N ARG A 44 1.36 -4.08 -2.87
CA ARG A 44 1.83 -5.44 -3.16
C ARG A 44 1.54 -5.86 -4.59
N ASN A 45 0.34 -5.56 -5.09
CA ASN A 45 -0.07 -5.85 -6.46
C ASN A 45 0.80 -5.09 -7.46
N ASN A 46 1.00 -3.78 -7.25
CA ASN A 46 1.87 -2.97 -8.11
C ASN A 46 3.33 -3.44 -8.08
N ALA A 47 3.84 -3.84 -6.92
CA ALA A 47 5.20 -4.37 -6.79
C ALA A 47 5.36 -5.74 -7.48
N ALA A 48 4.28 -6.52 -7.62
CA ALA A 48 4.29 -7.79 -8.34
C ALA A 48 4.10 -7.62 -9.85
N SER A 49 3.41 -6.56 -10.28
CA SER A 49 3.08 -6.32 -11.69
C SER A 49 4.14 -5.53 -12.47
N VAL A 50 5.04 -4.82 -11.78
CA VAL A 50 6.07 -3.99 -12.41
C VAL A 50 7.47 -4.54 -12.16
N SER A 51 8.27 -4.62 -13.22
CA SER A 51 9.69 -4.98 -13.12
C SER A 51 10.47 -3.90 -12.36
N PRO A 52 11.37 -4.27 -11.43
CA PRO A 52 12.25 -3.30 -10.76
C PRO A 52 13.15 -2.50 -11.71
N ARG A 53 13.30 -2.95 -12.96
CA ARG A 53 14.08 -2.28 -14.02
C ARG A 53 13.27 -1.27 -14.84
N ASP A 54 11.95 -1.33 -14.76
CA ASP A 54 11.07 -0.40 -15.47
C ASP A 54 10.87 0.88 -14.66
N VAL A 55 11.90 1.74 -14.69
CA VAL A 55 11.94 2.99 -13.94
C VAL A 55 10.78 3.91 -14.34
N SER A 56 10.47 4.01 -15.63
CA SER A 56 9.39 4.85 -16.15
C SER A 56 8.02 4.44 -15.62
N ALA A 57 7.73 3.13 -15.56
CA ALA A 57 6.49 2.63 -14.96
C ALA A 57 6.43 2.92 -13.46
N ILE A 58 7.54 2.74 -12.73
CA ILE A 58 7.60 3.04 -11.29
C ILE A 58 7.35 4.53 -11.02
N GLU A 59 7.95 5.42 -11.80
CA GLU A 59 7.73 6.86 -11.70
C GLU A 59 6.28 7.25 -12.01
N HIS A 60 5.68 6.63 -13.03
CA HIS A 60 4.27 6.83 -13.33
C HIS A 60 3.39 6.42 -12.14
N LEU A 61 3.62 5.23 -11.57
CA LEU A 61 2.90 4.74 -10.39
C LEU A 61 3.11 5.63 -9.16
N LEU A 62 4.31 6.15 -8.94
CA LEU A 62 4.58 7.12 -7.86
C LEU A 62 3.73 8.38 -8.03
N ARG A 63 3.64 8.89 -9.26
CA ARG A 63 2.86 10.11 -9.57
C ARG A 63 1.36 9.88 -9.37
N VAL A 64 0.84 8.73 -9.83
CA VAL A 64 -0.57 8.36 -9.66
C VAL A 64 -0.88 8.10 -8.18
N GLY A 65 -0.07 7.30 -7.50
CA GLY A 65 -0.22 6.97 -6.09
C GLY A 65 -0.11 8.21 -5.19
N GLY A 66 0.77 9.15 -5.52
CA GLY A 66 0.86 10.45 -4.84
C GLY A 66 -0.45 11.24 -4.85
N ARG A 67 -1.13 11.30 -6.01
CA ARG A 67 -2.44 11.95 -6.13
C ARG A 67 -3.52 11.20 -5.36
N GLN A 68 -3.54 9.87 -5.44
CA GLN A 68 -4.51 9.03 -4.71
C GLN A 68 -4.37 9.20 -3.19
N ILE A 69 -3.14 9.15 -2.68
CA ILE A 69 -2.86 9.31 -1.25
C ILE A 69 -3.24 10.71 -0.77
N ALA A 70 -2.97 11.76 -1.56
CA ALA A 70 -3.41 13.11 -1.22
C ALA A 70 -4.94 13.21 -1.10
N LEU A 71 -5.69 12.58 -2.01
CA LEU A 71 -7.15 12.49 -1.92
C LEU A 71 -7.59 11.72 -0.66
N TYR A 72 -6.94 10.59 -0.37
CA TYR A 72 -7.30 9.76 0.78
C TYR A 72 -6.94 10.40 2.11
N GLU A 73 -6.02 11.35 2.17
CA GLU A 73 -5.71 12.09 3.39
C GLU A 73 -6.80 13.11 3.76
N ASP A 74 -7.62 13.54 2.80
CA ASP A 74 -8.72 14.47 3.04
C ASP A 74 -9.70 13.94 4.12
N ALA A 75 -10.05 14.79 5.08
CA ALA A 75 -10.91 14.45 6.21
C ALA A 75 -12.38 14.16 5.80
N SER A 76 -12.80 14.65 4.64
CA SER A 76 -14.11 14.34 4.05
C SER A 76 -14.19 12.90 3.52
N VAL A 77 -13.04 12.32 3.12
CA VAL A 77 -12.96 10.96 2.62
C VAL A 77 -12.86 10.00 3.81
N ARG A 78 -13.98 9.41 4.21
CA ARG A 78 -14.09 8.60 5.46
C ARG A 78 -14.05 7.09 5.23
N ASP A 79 -14.37 6.64 4.02
CA ASP A 79 -14.45 5.22 3.67
C ASP A 79 -13.86 4.97 2.28
N CYS A 80 -13.52 3.71 2.02
CA CYS A 80 -13.03 3.25 0.73
C CYS A 80 -13.77 1.99 0.27
N GLN A 81 -13.76 1.71 -1.02
CA GLN A 81 -14.27 0.44 -1.55
C GLN A 81 -13.20 -0.63 -1.46
N VAL A 82 -13.61 -1.85 -1.14
CA VAL A 82 -12.75 -3.04 -1.10
C VAL A 82 -13.42 -4.11 -1.95
N SER A 83 -12.71 -4.57 -2.99
CA SER A 83 -13.22 -5.59 -3.90
C SER A 83 -13.26 -6.97 -3.25
N ALA A 84 -13.99 -7.91 -3.86
CA ALA A 84 -13.96 -9.31 -3.43
C ALA A 84 -12.55 -9.90 -3.51
N GLU A 85 -11.81 -9.58 -4.58
CA GLU A 85 -10.42 -9.98 -4.77
C GLU A 85 -9.51 -9.54 -3.62
N MET A 86 -9.63 -8.29 -3.16
CA MET A 86 -8.86 -7.79 -2.02
C MET A 86 -9.14 -8.59 -0.74
N ARG A 87 -10.41 -8.94 -0.49
CA ARG A 87 -10.79 -9.76 0.68
C ARG A 87 -10.22 -11.18 0.60
N VAL A 88 -10.25 -11.79 -0.59
CA VAL A 88 -9.63 -13.10 -0.83
C VAL A 88 -8.12 -13.01 -0.58
N TRP A 89 -7.47 -11.97 -1.11
CA TRP A 89 -6.04 -11.75 -0.89
C TRP A 89 -5.69 -11.66 0.61
N GLU A 90 -6.47 -10.92 1.41
CA GLU A 90 -6.26 -10.80 2.86
C GLU A 90 -6.29 -12.16 3.57
N GLN A 91 -7.26 -13.01 3.22
CA GLN A 91 -7.39 -14.35 3.77
C GLN A 91 -6.16 -15.21 3.44
N THR A 92 -5.66 -15.14 2.20
CA THR A 92 -4.47 -15.89 1.80
C THR A 92 -3.20 -15.42 2.52
N GLN A 93 -3.06 -14.11 2.79
CA GLN A 93 -1.89 -13.59 3.51
C GLN A 93 -1.90 -13.99 4.99
N THR A 94 -3.08 -13.97 5.62
CA THR A 94 -3.26 -14.39 7.02
C THR A 94 -2.88 -15.87 7.20
N GLN A 95 -3.30 -16.74 6.28
CA GLN A 95 -2.94 -18.15 6.30
C GLN A 95 -1.42 -18.38 6.15
N ARG A 96 -0.75 -17.62 5.28
CA ARG A 96 0.71 -17.67 5.13
C ARG A 96 1.44 -17.27 6.41
N GLN A 97 0.98 -16.21 7.08
CA GLN A 97 1.56 -15.76 8.35
C GLN A 97 1.44 -16.83 9.43
N ASN A 98 0.27 -17.45 9.58
CA ASN A 98 0.06 -18.51 10.58
C ASN A 98 0.91 -19.75 10.31
N ARG A 99 1.13 -20.09 9.03
CA ARG A 99 1.98 -21.24 8.64
C ARG A 99 3.48 -20.99 8.84
N THR A 100 3.92 -19.75 8.97
CA THR A 100 5.33 -19.42 9.21
C THR A 100 5.68 -19.41 10.71
N LEU A 101 4.66 -19.46 11.58
CA LEU A 101 4.79 -19.41 13.04
C LEU A 101 4.48 -20.75 13.73
N ALA A 102 4.21 -21.80 12.95
CA ALA A 102 4.02 -23.19 13.40
C ALA A 102 5.16 -24.05 12.87
#